data_AF-A0AAV5VNT5-F1
#
_entry.id   AF-A0AAV5VNT5-F1
#
_cell.length_a   1.000
_cell.length_b   1.000
_cell.length_c   1.000
_cell.angle_alpha   90.00
_cell.angle_beta   90.00
_cell.angle_gamma   90.00
#
_symmetry.space_group_name_H-M   'P 1'
#
loop_
_entity.id
_entity.type
_entity.pdbx_description
1 polymer ?
#
loop_
_entity_poly.entity_id
_entity_poly.type
_entity_poly.pdbx_seq_one_letter_code
_entity_poly.pdbx_strand_id
1 'polypeptide(L)'
;MFYLFSKYQTPYEMFIQQFWHYKSKVDVFSIGLIFAEISVAMNAEERNQIFNCYRTGKAPEILQNEPVVAEFVLWLTMVDPDERPTCRQVLDSPFLSQTSYKEC
;
A
#
# COMPACT_ATOMS: atom_id res chain seq x y z
N MET A 1 36.42 -1.42 9.03
CA MET A 1 36.60 -0.63 7.79
C MET A 1 35.25 -0.46 7.10
N PHE A 2 34.31 0.29 7.70
CA PHE A 2 32.96 0.53 7.14
C PHE A 2 32.49 1.99 7.30
N TYR A 3 33.35 2.91 7.75
CA TYR A 3 32.99 4.28 8.10
C TYR A 3 33.34 5.35 7.04
N LEU A 4 33.44 5.00 5.75
CA LEU A 4 33.86 5.96 4.72
C LEU A 4 32.93 6.13 3.50
N PHE A 5 31.71 5.59 3.50
CA PHE A 5 30.77 5.77 2.37
C PHE A 5 29.68 6.83 2.57
N SER A 6 29.55 7.43 3.76
CA SER A 6 28.39 8.29 4.07
C SER A 6 28.52 9.77 3.65
N LYS A 7 29.67 10.24 3.13
CA LYS A 7 29.89 11.69 2.95
C LYS A 7 29.73 12.25 1.52
N TYR A 8 29.54 11.40 0.51
CA TYR A 8 29.42 11.86 -0.87
C TYR A 8 28.41 11.03 -1.65
N GLN A 9 27.12 11.21 -1.36
CA GLN A 9 26.07 10.74 -2.26
C GLN A 9 25.76 11.87 -3.25
N THR A 10 25.84 11.58 -4.54
CA THR A 10 25.57 12.61 -5.56
C THR A 10 24.08 12.95 -5.56
N PRO A 11 23.68 14.18 -5.96
CA PRO A 11 22.26 14.53 -6.11
C PRO A 11 21.49 13.54 -7.00
N TYR A 12 22.16 12.95 -7.99
CA TYR A 12 21.61 11.91 -8.84
C TYR A 12 21.33 10.61 -8.07
N GLU A 13 22.24 10.14 -7.24
CA GLU A 13 22.03 8.93 -6.44
C GLU A 13 20.94 9.11 -5.37
N MET A 14 20.85 10.30 -4.76
CA MET A 14 19.73 10.64 -3.86
C MET A 14 18.39 10.65 -4.62
N PHE A 15 18.36 11.27 -5.80
CA PHE A 15 17.18 11.29 -6.66
C PHE A 15 16.75 9.89 -7.07
N ILE A 16 17.70 9.03 -7.47
CA ILE A 16 17.43 7.64 -7.83
C ILE A 16 16.86 6.88 -6.64
N GLN A 17 17.39 7.04 -5.42
CA GLN A 17 16.82 6.40 -4.23
C GLN A 17 15.37 6.85 -3.96
N GLN A 18 15.08 8.15 -4.01
CA GLN A 18 13.70 8.65 -3.88
C GLN A 18 12.79 8.11 -5.00
N PHE A 19 13.29 8.07 -6.24
CA PHE A 19 12.55 7.55 -7.39
C PHE A 19 12.24 6.05 -7.26
N TRP A 20 13.21 5.25 -6.81
CA TRP A 20 12.99 3.83 -6.52
C TRP A 20 12.01 3.63 -5.37
N HIS A 21 12.10 4.45 -4.32
CA HIS A 21 11.16 4.42 -3.21
C HIS A 21 9.74 4.69 -3.70
N TYR A 22 9.53 5.75 -4.49
CA TYR A 22 8.27 6.07 -5.14
C TYR A 22 7.74 4.92 -5.99
N LYS A 23 8.58 4.29 -6.82
CA LYS A 23 8.18 3.13 -7.65
C LYS A 23 7.62 1.99 -6.80
N SER A 24 8.31 1.62 -5.72
CA SER A 24 7.85 0.52 -4.86
C SER A 24 6.50 0.80 -4.19
N LYS A 25 6.19 2.07 -3.89
CA LYS A 25 4.92 2.48 -3.29
C LYS A 25 3.75 2.43 -4.27
N VAL A 26 4.01 2.52 -5.58
CA VAL A 26 2.98 2.33 -6.61
C VAL A 26 2.46 0.89 -6.57
N ASP A 27 3.35 -0.09 -6.42
CA ASP A 27 2.96 -1.50 -6.31
C ASP A 27 2.10 -1.75 -5.05
N VAL A 28 2.46 -1.13 -3.91
CA VAL A 28 1.67 -1.19 -2.66
C VAL A 28 0.25 -0.64 -2.86
N PHE A 29 0.12 0.48 -3.57
CA PHE A 29 -1.19 1.06 -3.88
C PHE A 29 -2.03 0.11 -4.74
N SER A 30 -1.43 -0.50 -5.77
CA SER A 30 -2.08 -1.50 -6.61
C SER A 30 -2.53 -2.72 -5.81
N ILE A 31 -1.72 -3.20 -4.87
CA ILE A 31 -2.09 -4.30 -3.95
C ILE A 31 -3.33 -3.91 -3.12
N GLY A 32 -3.40 -2.68 -2.62
CA GLY A 32 -4.58 -2.20 -1.89
C GLY A 32 -5.87 -2.26 -2.71
N LEU A 33 -5.83 -1.86 -3.99
CA LEU A 33 -6.99 -1.95 -4.88
C LEU A 33 -7.39 -3.41 -5.18
N ILE A 34 -6.41 -4.28 -5.44
CA ILE A 34 -6.66 -5.71 -5.66
C ILE A 34 -7.30 -6.33 -4.40
N PHE A 35 -6.79 -5.96 -3.22
CA PHE A 35 -7.32 -6.46 -1.96
C PHE A 35 -8.77 -6.00 -1.73
N ALA A 36 -9.11 -4.76 -2.07
CA ALA A 36 -10.48 -4.26 -2.04
C ALA A 36 -11.41 -5.06 -2.97
N GLU A 37 -10.97 -5.35 -4.20
CA GLU A 37 -11.75 -6.13 -5.20
C GLU A 37 -11.93 -7.60 -4.78
N ILE A 38 -10.97 -8.18 -4.06
CA ILE A 38 -11.11 -9.53 -3.51
C ILE A 38 -12.05 -9.55 -2.28
N SER A 39 -12.04 -8.48 -1.48
CA SER A 39 -12.81 -8.41 -0.23
C SER A 39 -14.31 -8.19 -0.47
N VAL A 40 -14.69 -7.52 -1.57
CA VAL A 40 -16.10 -7.31 -1.93
C VAL A 40 -16.29 -7.52 -3.42
N ALA A 41 -17.32 -8.29 -3.78
CA ALA A 41 -17.72 -8.45 -5.17
C ALA A 41 -18.22 -7.10 -5.74
N MET A 42 -17.47 -6.52 -6.66
CA MET A 42 -17.80 -5.27 -7.35
C MET A 42 -18.22 -5.57 -8.80
N ASN A 43 -19.23 -4.88 -9.31
CA ASN A 43 -19.45 -4.83 -10.76
C ASN A 43 -18.48 -3.84 -11.42
N ALA A 44 -18.37 -3.88 -12.75
CA ALA A 44 -17.36 -3.11 -13.48
C ALA A 44 -17.50 -1.58 -13.32
N GLU A 45 -18.73 -1.08 -13.17
CA GLU A 45 -19.02 0.35 -13.01
C GLU A 45 -18.70 0.81 -11.59
N GLU A 46 -19.17 0.07 -10.58
CA GLU A 46 -18.85 0.31 -9.17
C GLU A 46 -17.36 0.33 -8.92
N ARG A 47 -16.62 -0.65 -9.48
CA ARG A 47 -15.16 -0.72 -9.34
C ARG A 47 -14.47 0.56 -9.82
N ASN A 48 -14.88 1.13 -10.94
CA ASN A 48 -14.28 2.37 -11.44
C ASN A 48 -14.51 3.53 -10.48
N GLN A 49 -15.73 3.66 -9.95
CA GLN A 49 -16.09 4.72 -9.01
C GLN A 49 -15.31 4.56 -7.69
N ILE A 50 -15.26 3.34 -7.15
CA ILE A 50 -14.56 3.00 -5.91
C ILE A 50 -13.05 3.21 -6.04
N PHE A 51 -12.44 2.74 -7.13
CA PHE A 51 -11.01 2.95 -7.35
C PHE A 51 -10.68 4.45 -7.52
N ASN A 52 -11.58 5.24 -8.10
CA ASN A 52 -11.43 6.69 -8.15
C ASN A 52 -11.56 7.34 -6.78
N CYS A 53 -12.42 6.84 -5.88
CA CYS A 53 -12.45 7.28 -4.49
C CYS A 53 -11.09 7.07 -3.82
N TYR A 54 -10.51 5.87 -3.90
CA TYR A 54 -9.18 5.59 -3.34
C TYR A 54 -8.09 6.49 -3.93
N ARG A 55 -8.07 6.70 -5.26
CA ARG A 55 -7.10 7.61 -5.92
C ARG A 55 -7.22 9.07 -5.48
N THR A 56 -8.40 9.48 -5.00
CA THR A 56 -8.66 10.84 -4.51
C THR A 56 -8.62 10.95 -2.98
N GLY A 57 -8.25 9.86 -2.28
CA GLY A 57 -8.17 9.84 -0.82
C GLY A 57 -9.53 9.81 -0.11
N LYS A 58 -10.60 9.44 -0.81
CA LYS A 58 -11.93 9.27 -0.24
C LYS A 58 -12.15 7.81 0.13
N ALA A 59 -12.55 7.55 1.37
CA ALA A 59 -12.95 6.21 1.80
C ALA A 59 -14.30 5.84 1.18
N PRO A 60 -14.39 4.79 0.35
CA PRO A 60 -15.65 4.32 -0.19
C PRO A 60 -16.42 3.51 0.86
N GLU A 61 -17.75 3.63 0.85
CA GLU A 61 -18.65 2.93 1.80
C GLU A 61 -18.74 1.42 1.56
N ILE A 62 -18.14 0.90 0.49
CA ILE A 62 -18.27 -0.52 0.11
C ILE A 62 -17.73 -1.49 1.17
N LEU A 63 -16.76 -1.07 1.98
CA LEU A 63 -16.19 -1.86 3.07
C LEU A 63 -16.75 -1.47 4.45
N GLN A 64 -17.88 -0.75 4.52
CA GLN A 64 -18.46 -0.29 5.80
C GLN A 64 -18.78 -1.43 6.78
N ASN A 65 -19.09 -2.62 6.26
CA ASN A 65 -19.40 -3.81 7.06
C ASN A 65 -18.13 -4.53 7.54
N GLU A 66 -16.97 -4.21 6.98
CA GLU A 66 -15.68 -4.84 7.27
C GLU A 66 -14.64 -3.76 7.64
N PRO A 67 -14.80 -3.07 8.79
CA PRO A 67 -14.04 -1.87 9.12
C PRO A 67 -12.52 -2.13 9.22
N VAL A 68 -12.12 -3.33 9.66
CA VAL A 68 -10.70 -3.73 9.74
C VAL A 68 -10.09 -3.85 8.34
N VAL A 69 -10.84 -4.42 7.39
CA VAL A 69 -10.43 -4.51 5.98
C VAL A 69 -10.39 -3.11 5.36
N ALA A 70 -11.38 -2.27 5.65
CA ALA A 70 -11.43 -0.88 5.18
C ALA A 70 -10.20 -0.08 5.62
N GLU A 71 -9.84 -0.16 6.92
CA GLU A 71 -8.66 0.50 7.47
C GLU A 71 -7.38 -0.01 6.80
N PHE A 72 -7.25 -1.32 6.62
CA PHE A 72 -6.08 -1.91 5.97
C PHE A 72 -5.94 -1.46 4.50
N VAL A 73 -7.04 -1.46 3.73
CA VAL A 73 -7.03 -0.96 2.35
C VAL A 73 -6.69 0.52 2.30
N LEU A 74 -7.26 1.35 3.19
CA LEU A 74 -6.96 2.78 3.25
C LEU A 74 -5.48 3.04 3.50
N TRP A 75 -4.88 2.30 4.42
CA TRP A 75 -3.44 2.39 4.71
C TRP A 75 -2.57 2.06 3.48
N LEU A 76 -2.94 1.03 2.69
CA LEU A 76 -2.24 0.67 1.45
C LEU A 76 -2.45 1.71 0.33
N THR A 77 -3.60 2.39 0.33
CA THR A 77 -4.05 3.30 -0.74
C THR A 77 -3.93 4.78 -0.38
N MET A 78 -3.09 5.14 0.59
CA MET A 78 -2.82 6.55 0.92
C MET A 78 -2.36 7.33 -0.32
N VAL A 79 -2.92 8.52 -0.54
CA VAL A 79 -2.63 9.33 -1.73
C VAL A 79 -1.14 9.69 -1.76
N ASP A 80 -0.62 10.16 -0.63
CA ASP A 80 0.79 10.43 -0.44
C ASP A 80 1.59 9.11 -0.42
N PRO A 81 2.55 8.90 -1.35
CA PRO A 81 3.44 7.74 -1.34
C PRO A 81 4.25 7.58 -0.06
N ASP A 82 4.58 8.68 0.63
CA ASP A 82 5.40 8.63 1.84
C ASP A 82 4.59 8.15 3.06
N GLU A 83 3.26 8.36 3.04
CA GLU A 83 2.34 7.86 4.07
C GLU A 83 1.93 6.39 3.84
N ARG A 84 2.12 5.87 2.61
CA ARG A 84 1.91 4.44 2.32
C ARG A 84 2.96 3.59 3.04
N PRO A 85 2.64 2.35 3.43
CA PRO A 85 3.64 1.44 3.97
C PRO A 85 4.60 0.91 2.91
N THR A 86 5.71 0.35 3.37
CA THR A 86 6.57 -0.52 2.55
C THR A 86 6.02 -1.95 2.59
N CYS A 87 6.34 -2.78 1.59
CA CYS A 87 5.92 -4.19 1.60
C CYS A 87 6.35 -4.93 2.87
N ARG A 88 7.51 -4.58 3.45
CA ARG A 88 7.96 -5.13 4.73
C ARG A 88 7.00 -4.80 5.86
N GLN A 89 6.60 -3.53 5.99
CA GLN A 89 5.63 -3.11 7.00
C GLN A 89 4.26 -3.76 6.78
N VAL A 90 3.85 -3.97 5.52
CA VAL A 90 2.60 -4.69 5.21
C VAL A 90 2.65 -6.12 5.74
N LEU A 91 3.77 -6.84 5.52
CA LEU A 91 3.96 -8.21 6.04
C LEU A 91 3.99 -8.27 7.56
N ASP A 92 4.59 -7.27 8.21
CA ASP A 92 4.67 -7.17 9.67
C ASP A 92 3.37 -6.59 10.30
N SER A 93 2.34 -6.32 9.49
CA SER A 93 1.09 -5.71 9.98
C SER A 93 0.28 -6.67 10.86
N PRO A 94 -0.45 -6.15 11.86
CA PRO A 94 -1.35 -6.97 12.68
C PRO A 94 -2.37 -7.73 11.83
N PHE A 95 -2.81 -7.15 10.72
CA PHE A 95 -3.77 -7.74 9.80
C PHE A 95 -3.28 -9.07 9.21
N LEU A 96 -2.04 -9.11 8.71
CA LEU A 96 -1.45 -10.34 8.15
C LEU A 96 -0.80 -11.24 9.20
N SER A 97 -0.42 -10.72 10.37
CA SER A 97 0.15 -11.53 11.45
C SER A 97 -0.81 -12.57 12.05
N GLN A 98 -2.11 -12.45 11.77
CA GLN A 98 -3.15 -13.35 12.27
C GLN A 98 -3.29 -14.64 11.43
N THR A 99 -2.72 -14.70 10.23
CA THR A 99 -2.79 -15.91 9.38
C THR A 99 -1.64 -16.88 9.72
N SER A 100 -1.74 -17.52 10.88
CA SER A 100 -1.05 -18.80 11.08
C SER A 100 -1.72 -19.82 10.16
N TYR A 101 -1.15 -20.02 8.97
CA TYR A 101 -1.45 -21.21 8.17
C TYR A 101 -1.08 -22.41 9.06
N LYS A 102 -2.08 -23.20 9.47
CA LYS A 102 -1.80 -24.58 9.84
C LYS A 102 -1.18 -25.22 8.60
N GLU A 103 0.08 -25.62 8.70
CA GLU A 103 0.67 -26.52 7.71
C GLU A 103 -0.27 -27.73 7.60
N CYS A 104 -0.84 -27.94 6.41
CA CYS A 104 -1.58 -29.15 6.08
C CYS A 104 -0.62 -30.34 5.96
#